data_AF-A0A7C7PMH3-F1
#
_entry.id   AF-A0A7C7PMH3-F1
#
_cell.length_a   1.000
_cell.length_b   1.000
_cell.length_c   1.000
_cell.angle_alpha   90.00
_cell.angle_beta   90.00
_cell.angle_gamma   90.00
#
_symmetry.space_group_name_H-M   'P 1'
#
loop_
_entity.id
_entity.type
_entity.pdbx_description
1 polymer ?
#
loop_
_entity_poly.entity_id
_entity_poly.type
_entity_poly.pdbx_seq_one_letter_code
_entity_poly.pdbx_strand_id
1 'polypeptide(L)'
;MVQISYMKIDDYGPWTLSLGPDREHKLQKLQASIYHFLQSYLTDVGGLVFSHRYDEFIGLTNGVDIEKHEALLEEFANRFPVTISIGIGIGSTTYEALKEAEELLKSLIIEGRRSSISSRRRYGDRLYEYSITLAHIDVANSLETTLKGGSTLYGFGAEMLELYSRLVEETMKHNM
;
A
#
# COMPACT_ATOMS: atom_id res chain seq x y z
N MET A 1 -8.69 12.36 12.87
CA MET A 1 -8.35 10.92 12.81
C MET A 1 -7.75 10.59 11.45
N VAL A 2 -6.98 9.51 11.36
CA VAL A 2 -6.44 8.96 10.11
C VAL A 2 -7.04 7.58 9.88
N GLN A 3 -7.44 7.28 8.65
CA GLN A 3 -7.87 5.95 8.21
C GLN A 3 -6.87 5.38 7.21
N ILE A 4 -6.43 4.15 7.49
CA ILE A 4 -5.51 3.39 6.66
C ILE A 4 -6.16 2.07 6.27
N SER A 5 -6.10 1.75 4.98
CA SER A 5 -6.45 0.43 4.45
C SER A 5 -5.17 -0.31 4.09
N TYR A 6 -4.85 -1.37 4.84
CA TYR A 6 -3.76 -2.27 4.51
C TYR A 6 -4.31 -3.38 3.62
N MET A 7 -3.84 -3.45 2.37
CA MET A 7 -4.27 -4.42 1.37
C MET A 7 -3.13 -5.41 1.08
N LYS A 8 -3.44 -6.70 0.96
CA LYS A 8 -2.48 -7.74 0.60
C LYS A 8 -3.07 -8.72 -0.40
N ILE A 9 -2.27 -9.16 -1.37
CA ILE A 9 -2.64 -10.23 -2.29
C ILE A 9 -2.70 -11.57 -1.53
N ASP A 10 -3.86 -12.21 -1.59
CA ASP A 10 -4.12 -13.49 -0.94
C ASP A 10 -3.28 -14.61 -1.59
N ASP A 11 -2.62 -15.43 -0.78
CA ASP A 11 -1.81 -16.58 -1.19
C ASP A 11 -0.77 -16.31 -2.29
N TYR A 12 -0.26 -15.07 -2.37
CA TYR A 12 0.61 -14.65 -3.48
C TYR A 12 1.84 -15.55 -3.64
N GLY A 13 2.55 -15.84 -2.54
CA GLY A 13 3.74 -16.70 -2.56
C GLY A 13 3.47 -18.08 -3.19
N PRO A 14 2.57 -18.90 -2.61
CA PRO A 14 2.15 -20.17 -3.21
C PRO A 14 1.68 -20.05 -4.65
N TRP A 15 0.89 -19.02 -4.97
CA TRP A 15 0.40 -18.78 -6.32
C TRP A 15 1.54 -18.53 -7.32
N THR A 16 2.53 -17.69 -6.98
CA THR A 16 3.67 -17.43 -7.88
C THR A 16 4.45 -18.71 -8.18
N LEU A 17 4.59 -19.62 -7.21
CA LEU A 17 5.27 -20.91 -7.40
C LEU A 17 4.62 -21.80 -8.46
N SER A 18 3.31 -21.65 -8.68
CA SER A 18 2.56 -22.42 -9.69
C SER A 18 2.85 -22.01 -11.14
N LEU A 19 3.42 -20.83 -11.39
CA LEU A 19 3.59 -20.25 -12.73
C LEU A 19 4.82 -20.77 -13.52
N GLY A 20 5.60 -21.67 -12.92
CA GLY A 20 6.85 -22.18 -13.50
C GLY A 20 8.04 -21.21 -13.35
N PRO A 21 9.22 -21.58 -13.91
CA PRO A 21 10.47 -20.83 -13.69
C PRO A 21 10.56 -19.51 -14.47
N ASP A 22 9.95 -19.41 -15.66
CA ASP A 22 9.97 -18.19 -16.50
C ASP A 22 8.76 -17.27 -16.21
N ARG A 23 8.54 -16.97 -14.93
CA ARG A 23 7.37 -16.20 -14.47
C ARG A 23 7.62 -14.73 -14.22
N GLU A 24 8.88 -14.32 -14.05
CA GLU A 24 9.20 -12.99 -13.47
C GLU A 24 8.63 -11.84 -14.29
N HIS A 25 8.77 -11.87 -15.61
CA HIS A 25 8.20 -10.85 -16.48
C HIS A 25 6.67 -10.76 -16.41
N LYS A 26 5.98 -11.87 -16.08
CA LYS A 26 4.52 -11.91 -15.89
C LYS A 26 4.15 -11.32 -14.53
N LEU A 27 4.93 -11.62 -13.49
CA LEU A 27 4.75 -11.06 -12.15
C LEU A 27 4.93 -9.53 -12.17
N GLN A 28 5.98 -9.04 -12.81
CA GLN A 28 6.23 -7.60 -12.96
C GLN A 28 5.06 -6.88 -13.65
N LYS A 29 4.53 -7.45 -14.74
CA LYS A 29 3.35 -6.91 -15.44
C LYS A 29 2.10 -6.95 -14.56
N LEU A 30 1.87 -8.05 -13.84
CA LEU A 30 0.72 -8.20 -12.97
C LEU A 30 0.77 -7.19 -11.81
N GLN A 31 1.89 -7.10 -11.11
CA GLN A 31 2.09 -6.18 -9.98
C GLN A 31 1.91 -4.72 -10.40
N ALA A 32 2.48 -4.32 -11.55
CA ALA A 32 2.27 -2.98 -12.11
C ALA A 32 0.80 -2.71 -12.46
N SER A 33 0.10 -3.71 -13.03
CA SER A 33 -1.31 -3.59 -13.39
C SER A 33 -2.22 -3.51 -12.17
N ILE A 34 -1.92 -4.28 -11.12
CA ILE A 34 -2.61 -4.24 -9.84
C ILE A 34 -2.42 -2.86 -9.20
N TYR A 35 -1.18 -2.38 -9.11
CA TYR A 35 -0.91 -1.07 -8.51
C TYR A 35 -1.64 0.05 -9.27
N HIS A 36 -1.60 0.03 -10.60
CA HIS A 36 -2.34 1.00 -11.42
C HIS A 36 -3.85 0.93 -11.18
N PHE A 37 -4.43 -0.28 -11.08
CA PHE A 37 -5.85 -0.44 -10.76
C PHE A 37 -6.19 0.13 -9.39
N LEU A 38 -5.47 -0.26 -8.35
CA LEU A 38 -5.71 0.21 -6.98
C LEU A 38 -5.56 1.73 -6.88
N GLN A 39 -4.55 2.30 -7.53
CA GLN A 39 -4.34 3.74 -7.57
C GLN A 39 -5.49 4.45 -8.28
N SER A 40 -5.96 3.93 -9.42
CA SER A 40 -7.07 4.53 -10.16
C SER A 40 -8.36 4.48 -9.34
N TYR A 41 -8.72 3.29 -8.84
CA TYR A 41 -9.92 3.10 -8.02
C TYR A 41 -9.92 4.02 -6.80
N LEU A 42 -8.84 4.01 -6.02
CA LEU A 42 -8.76 4.81 -4.81
C LEU A 42 -8.76 6.32 -5.11
N THR A 43 -8.14 6.76 -6.21
CA THR A 43 -8.23 8.17 -6.64
C THR A 43 -9.67 8.59 -6.87
N ASP A 44 -10.48 7.76 -7.53
CA ASP A 44 -11.88 8.06 -7.85
C ASP A 44 -12.77 8.17 -6.60
N VAL A 45 -12.42 7.45 -5.53
CA VAL A 45 -13.13 7.51 -4.25
C VAL A 45 -12.48 8.45 -3.21
N GLY A 46 -11.49 9.24 -3.61
CA GLY A 46 -10.85 10.26 -2.76
C GLY A 46 -9.72 9.74 -1.84
N GLY A 47 -9.20 8.56 -2.12
CA GLY A 47 -8.03 7.96 -1.47
C GLY A 47 -6.74 8.05 -2.29
N LEU A 48 -5.66 7.55 -1.70
CA LEU A 48 -4.32 7.46 -2.31
C LEU A 48 -3.65 6.16 -1.85
N VAL A 49 -2.88 5.48 -2.69
CA VAL A 49 -2.22 4.22 -2.30
C VAL A 49 -0.73 4.24 -2.62
N PHE A 50 0.05 3.63 -1.75
CA PHE A 50 1.46 3.39 -1.95
C PHE A 50 1.74 1.90 -2.00
N SER A 51 2.63 1.49 -2.90
CA SER A 51 3.16 0.13 -2.87
C SER A 51 4.11 -0.03 -1.68
N HIS A 52 3.93 -1.07 -0.88
CA HIS A 52 4.84 -1.41 0.20
C HIS A 52 5.83 -2.50 -0.25
N ARG A 53 5.33 -3.70 -0.55
CA ARG A 53 6.13 -4.85 -1.01
C ARG A 53 5.69 -5.41 -2.36
N TYR A 54 4.99 -4.61 -3.17
CA TYR A 54 4.35 -5.00 -4.44
C TYR A 54 3.27 -6.11 -4.35
N ASP A 55 3.29 -6.97 -3.33
CA ASP A 55 2.19 -7.84 -2.92
C ASP A 55 1.37 -7.27 -1.75
N GLU A 56 1.81 -6.12 -1.22
CA GLU A 56 1.21 -5.39 -0.11
C GLU A 56 1.14 -3.89 -0.48
N PHE A 57 0.01 -3.27 -0.13
CA PHE A 57 -0.31 -1.89 -0.47
C PHE A 57 -0.92 -1.17 0.73
N ILE A 58 -0.56 0.09 0.92
CA ILE A 58 -1.05 0.93 2.01
C ILE A 58 -1.86 2.07 1.40
N GLY A 59 -3.17 2.04 1.64
CA GLY A 59 -4.12 3.06 1.20
C GLY A 59 -4.38 4.10 2.29
N LEU A 60 -4.26 5.37 1.96
CA LEU A 60 -4.83 6.49 2.70
C LEU A 60 -6.28 6.63 2.28
N THR A 61 -7.21 6.24 3.16
CA THR A 61 -8.62 6.02 2.79
C THR A 61 -9.58 6.81 3.67
N ASN A 62 -9.16 7.98 4.17
CA ASN A 62 -9.99 8.89 4.97
C ASN A 62 -11.39 9.08 4.36
N GLY A 63 -12.43 8.63 5.07
CA GLY A 63 -13.82 8.76 4.64
C GLY A 63 -14.27 7.79 3.53
N VAL A 64 -13.43 6.86 3.08
CA VAL A 64 -13.81 5.81 2.13
C VAL A 64 -14.50 4.68 2.90
N ASP A 65 -15.76 4.47 2.60
CA ASP A 65 -16.64 3.52 3.28
C ASP A 65 -16.43 2.06 2.91
N ILE A 66 -17.03 1.18 3.72
CA ILE A 66 -16.88 -0.27 3.56
C ILE A 66 -17.48 -0.71 2.23
N GLU A 67 -18.58 -0.10 1.80
CA GLU A 67 -19.25 -0.41 0.54
C GLU A 67 -18.33 -0.16 -0.67
N LYS A 68 -17.55 0.94 -0.66
CA LYS A 68 -16.50 1.18 -1.67
C LYS A 68 -15.37 0.17 -1.58
N HIS A 69 -14.97 -0.27 -0.38
CA HIS A 69 -13.96 -1.33 -0.27
C HIS A 69 -14.49 -2.69 -0.77
N GLU A 70 -15.76 -2.99 -0.56
CA GLU A 70 -16.41 -4.20 -1.08
C GLU A 70 -16.49 -4.18 -2.61
N ALA A 71 -16.89 -3.04 -3.19
CA ALA A 71 -16.88 -2.84 -4.64
C ALA A 71 -15.46 -2.97 -5.22
N LEU A 72 -14.44 -2.45 -4.53
CA LEU A 72 -13.04 -2.65 -4.91
C LEU A 72 -12.69 -4.15 -4.98
N LEU A 73 -13.06 -4.93 -3.97
CA LEU A 73 -12.80 -6.38 -3.97
C LEU A 73 -13.48 -7.11 -5.13
N GLU A 74 -14.74 -6.77 -5.42
CA GLU A 74 -15.49 -7.34 -6.53
C GLU A 74 -14.84 -7.02 -7.88
N GLU A 75 -14.52 -5.75 -8.13
CA GLU A 75 -13.85 -5.32 -9.35
C GLU A 75 -12.44 -5.94 -9.49
N PHE A 76 -11.71 -6.05 -8.38
CA PHE A 76 -10.40 -6.68 -8.36
C PHE A 76 -10.48 -8.16 -8.77
N ALA A 77 -11.38 -8.92 -8.15
CA ALA A 77 -11.55 -10.35 -8.40
C ALA A 77 -12.00 -10.63 -9.85
N ASN A 78 -12.74 -9.71 -10.46
CA ASN A 78 -13.15 -9.81 -11.86
C ASN A 78 -11.99 -9.53 -12.85
N ARG A 79 -10.94 -8.83 -12.42
CA ARG A 79 -9.85 -8.37 -13.31
C ARG A 79 -8.58 -9.19 -13.21
N PHE A 80 -8.29 -9.78 -12.05
CA PHE A 80 -6.99 -10.39 -11.76
C PHE A 80 -7.10 -11.88 -11.42
N PRO A 81 -6.05 -12.67 -11.68
CA PRO A 81 -6.03 -14.11 -11.37
C PRO A 81 -5.77 -14.41 -9.87
N VAL A 82 -5.83 -13.39 -9.02
CA VAL A 82 -5.59 -13.42 -7.58
C VAL A 82 -6.67 -12.60 -6.88
N THR A 83 -6.76 -12.70 -5.56
CA THR A 83 -7.67 -11.89 -4.74
C THR A 83 -6.85 -11.06 -3.75
N ILE A 84 -7.46 -10.06 -3.12
CA ILE A 84 -6.83 -9.30 -2.03
C ILE A 84 -7.72 -9.32 -0.80
N SER A 85 -7.10 -9.20 0.37
CA SER A 85 -7.78 -8.94 1.62
C SER A 85 -7.36 -7.59 2.21
N ILE A 86 -8.26 -6.96 2.96
CA ILE A 86 -8.11 -5.58 3.44
C ILE A 86 -8.35 -5.50 4.94
N GLY A 87 -7.39 -4.97 5.68
CA GLY A 87 -7.59 -4.49 7.05
C GLY A 87 -7.77 -2.98 7.05
N ILE A 88 -8.82 -2.46 7.69
CA ILE A 88 -9.09 -1.02 7.78
C ILE A 88 -8.96 -0.56 9.23
N GLY A 89 -7.91 0.22 9.51
CA GLY A 89 -7.61 0.77 10.83
C GLY A 89 -7.84 2.27 10.91
N ILE A 90 -8.24 2.77 12.07
CA ILE A 90 -8.51 4.20 12.29
C ILE A 90 -7.82 4.66 13.59
N GLY A 91 -6.83 5.53 13.45
CA GLY A 91 -5.99 6.01 14.56
C GLY A 91 -6.04 7.52 14.75
N SER A 92 -5.52 7.98 15.89
CA SER A 92 -5.21 9.40 16.09
C SER A 92 -3.93 9.79 15.32
N THR A 93 -3.03 8.82 15.13
CA THR A 93 -1.82 8.91 14.29
C THR A 93 -1.86 7.89 13.15
N THR A 94 -1.03 8.11 12.11
CA THR A 94 -0.86 7.15 11.02
C THR A 94 -0.31 5.81 11.51
N TYR A 95 0.60 5.83 12.50
CA TYR A 95 1.17 4.61 13.09
C TYR A 95 0.10 3.76 13.78
N GLU A 96 -0.76 4.37 14.60
CA GLU A 96 -1.87 3.68 15.25
C GLU A 96 -2.85 3.08 14.23
N ALA A 97 -3.23 3.86 13.21
CA ALA A 97 -4.13 3.40 12.17
C ALA A 97 -3.54 2.22 11.39
N LEU A 98 -2.26 2.30 11.03
CA LEU A 98 -1.56 1.23 10.32
C LEU A 98 -1.43 -0.04 11.17
N LYS A 99 -1.08 0.09 12.46
CA LYS A 99 -0.99 -1.04 13.39
C LYS A 99 -2.32 -1.76 13.53
N GLU A 100 -3.42 -1.02 13.68
CA GLU A 100 -4.75 -1.62 13.74
C GLU A 100 -5.10 -2.32 12.42
N ALA A 101 -4.85 -1.68 11.27
CA ALA A 101 -5.08 -2.27 9.96
C ALA A 101 -4.28 -3.58 9.76
N GLU A 102 -3.02 -3.59 10.21
CA GLU A 102 -2.15 -4.78 10.16
C GLU A 102 -2.68 -5.91 11.04
N GLU A 103 -3.10 -5.62 12.28
CA GLU A 103 -3.70 -6.61 13.19
C GLU A 103 -4.96 -7.26 12.58
N LEU A 104 -5.82 -6.44 11.97
CA LEU A 104 -7.05 -6.90 11.32
C LEU A 104 -6.78 -7.72 10.05
N LEU A 105 -5.79 -7.32 9.26
CA LEU A 105 -5.38 -8.09 8.09
C LEU A 105 -4.76 -9.43 8.50
N LYS A 106 -3.92 -9.44 9.54
CA LYS A 106 -3.35 -10.68 10.10
C LYS A 106 -4.43 -11.64 10.58
N SER A 107 -5.50 -11.14 11.20
CA SER A 107 -6.60 -12.02 11.65
C SER A 107 -7.28 -12.70 10.47
N LEU A 108 -7.56 -11.98 9.37
CA LEU A 108 -8.11 -12.56 8.14
C LEU A 108 -7.22 -13.68 7.59
N ILE A 109 -5.91 -13.46 7.56
CA ILE A 109 -4.93 -14.44 7.07
C ILE A 109 -4.93 -15.69 7.96
N ILE A 110 -4.92 -15.53 9.28
CA ILE A 110 -4.92 -16.65 10.24
C ILE A 110 -6.22 -17.46 10.13
N GLU A 111 -7.34 -16.80 9.88
CA GLU A 111 -8.65 -17.42 9.65
C GLU A 111 -8.77 -18.08 8.26
N GLY A 112 -7.77 -17.93 7.38
CA GLY A 112 -7.80 -18.45 6.01
C GLY A 112 -8.84 -17.77 5.12
N ARG A 113 -9.24 -16.55 5.47
CA ARG A 113 -10.18 -15.75 4.69
C ARG A 113 -9.47 -15.12 3.50
N ARG A 114 -10.18 -15.07 2.36
CA ARG A 114 -9.73 -14.47 1.11
C ARG A 114 -10.79 -13.50 0.61
N SER A 115 -10.42 -12.54 -0.23
CA SER A 115 -11.35 -11.55 -0.76
C SER A 115 -12.23 -10.96 0.35
N SER A 116 -11.61 -10.57 1.47
CA SER A 116 -12.30 -10.24 2.71
C SER A 116 -11.83 -8.92 3.29
N ILE A 117 -12.72 -8.25 4.03
CA ILE A 117 -12.43 -6.99 4.72
C ILE A 117 -12.62 -7.18 6.23
N SER A 118 -11.77 -6.54 7.02
CA SER A 118 -11.87 -6.50 8.47
C SER A 118 -11.70 -5.06 8.99
N SER A 119 -12.60 -4.63 9.87
CA SER A 119 -12.55 -3.33 10.56
C SER A 119 -13.21 -3.43 11.93
N ARG A 120 -12.66 -2.74 12.96
CA ARG A 120 -13.26 -2.72 14.31
C ARG A 120 -14.44 -1.78 14.46
N ARG A 121 -14.59 -0.81 13.55
CA ARG A 121 -15.60 0.25 13.64
C ARG A 121 -16.67 0.03 12.58
N ARG A 122 -17.95 0.17 12.97
CA ARG A 122 -19.07 0.12 12.02
C ARG A 122 -19.12 1.42 11.23
N TYR A 123 -19.16 1.29 9.91
CA TYR A 123 -19.28 2.41 8.98
C TYR A 123 -20.72 2.96 8.95
N GLY A 124 -20.88 4.27 8.86
CA GLY A 124 -22.19 4.97 8.91
C GLY A 124 -22.28 6.05 9.98
N ASP A 125 -21.42 5.96 10.98
CA ASP A 125 -21.21 7.01 11.97
C ASP A 125 -20.19 8.00 11.39
N ARG A 126 -20.64 9.16 10.90
CA ARG A 126 -19.80 10.33 10.56
C ARG A 126 -19.10 10.93 11.81
N LEU A 127 -18.73 10.09 12.78
CA LEU A 127 -18.25 10.48 14.11
C LEU A 127 -16.84 11.06 14.08
N TYR A 128 -16.08 10.85 13.01
CA TYR A 128 -14.68 11.28 12.94
C TYR A 128 -14.48 12.37 11.90
N GLU A 129 -13.89 13.48 12.37
CA GLU A 129 -13.23 14.43 11.50
C GLU A 129 -11.90 13.81 11.05
N TYR A 130 -11.80 13.49 9.76
CA TYR A 130 -10.59 12.90 9.18
C TYR A 130 -9.64 14.00 8.69
N SER A 131 -8.36 13.82 8.97
CA SER A 131 -7.31 14.75 8.57
C SER A 131 -6.00 13.99 8.40
N ILE A 132 -5.30 14.22 7.30
CA ILE A 132 -3.96 13.68 7.07
C ILE A 132 -3.08 14.77 6.47
N THR A 133 -1.81 14.81 6.91
CA THR A 133 -0.79 15.70 6.36
C THR A 133 0.20 14.87 5.56
N LEU A 134 0.47 15.28 4.32
CA LEU A 134 1.44 14.64 3.44
C LEU A 134 2.58 15.60 3.15
N ALA A 135 3.81 15.13 3.37
CA ALA A 135 5.02 15.83 2.98
C ALA A 135 5.56 15.22 1.69
N HIS A 136 5.61 16.01 0.62
CA HIS A 136 6.33 15.65 -0.61
C HIS A 136 7.79 16.07 -0.42
N ILE A 137 8.70 15.09 -0.40
CA ILE A 137 10.14 15.31 -0.24
C ILE A 137 10.83 15.04 -1.58
N ASP A 138 11.72 15.95 -1.98
CA ASP A 138 12.48 15.87 -3.24
C ASP A 138 13.97 16.15 -3.02
N VAL A 139 14.82 15.62 -3.89
CA VAL A 139 16.27 15.84 -3.87
C VAL A 139 16.66 16.89 -4.90
N ALA A 140 17.07 18.06 -4.39
CA ALA A 140 17.51 19.18 -5.22
C ALA A 140 18.70 18.80 -6.12
N ASN A 141 18.69 19.31 -7.36
CA ASN A 141 19.77 19.18 -8.34
C ASN A 141 20.19 17.73 -8.66
N SER A 142 19.29 16.75 -8.44
CA SER A 142 19.54 15.32 -8.70
C SER A 142 20.14 15.05 -10.09
N LEU A 143 19.58 15.66 -11.14
CA LEU A 143 20.05 15.52 -12.52
C LEU A 143 21.48 16.03 -12.74
N GLU A 144 21.84 17.18 -12.15
CA GLU A 144 23.19 17.75 -12.28
C GLU A 144 24.22 16.87 -11.57
N THR A 145 23.89 16.39 -10.38
CA THR A 145 24.72 15.48 -9.60
C THR A 145 24.96 14.17 -10.34
N THR A 146 23.92 13.58 -10.96
CA THR A 146 24.08 12.36 -11.77
C THR A 146 24.94 12.57 -13.01
N LEU A 147 24.77 13.70 -13.71
CA LEU A 147 25.47 13.96 -14.98
C LEU A 147 26.91 14.46 -14.80
N LYS A 148 27.23 15.12 -13.69
CA LYS A 148 28.54 15.73 -13.44
C LYS A 148 29.36 15.07 -12.33
N GLY A 149 28.73 14.27 -11.46
CA GLY A 149 29.32 13.76 -10.21
C GLY A 149 30.20 12.51 -10.34
N GLY A 150 30.38 11.96 -11.54
CA GLY A 150 31.21 10.77 -11.76
C GLY A 150 30.57 9.44 -11.34
N SER A 151 29.39 9.46 -10.71
CA SER A 151 28.58 8.27 -10.41
C SER A 151 27.94 7.68 -11.68
N THR A 152 27.80 6.36 -11.74
CA THR A 152 26.99 5.72 -12.79
C THR A 152 25.49 5.93 -12.51
N LEU A 153 24.63 5.78 -13.54
CA LEU A 153 23.17 5.83 -13.34
C LEU A 153 22.69 4.83 -12.27
N TYR A 154 23.31 3.66 -12.22
CA TYR A 154 23.03 2.66 -11.18
C TYR A 154 23.52 3.10 -9.80
N GLY A 155 24.72 3.69 -9.72
CA GLY A 155 25.28 4.22 -8.48
C GLY A 155 24.39 5.31 -7.87
N PHE A 156 23.88 6.23 -8.69
CA PHE A 156 22.91 7.22 -8.25
C PHE A 156 21.62 6.58 -7.70
N GLY A 157 21.11 5.53 -8.36
CA GLY A 157 19.97 4.78 -7.85
C GLY A 157 20.23 4.16 -6.46
N ALA A 158 21.43 3.64 -6.22
CA ALA A 158 21.82 3.11 -4.92
C ALA A 158 21.88 4.19 -3.84
N GLU A 159 22.43 5.37 -4.15
CA GLU A 159 22.45 6.53 -3.23
C GLU A 159 21.03 6.97 -2.85
N MET A 160 20.09 6.97 -3.79
CA MET A 160 18.68 7.29 -3.51
C MET A 160 18.02 6.27 -2.57
N LEU A 161 18.35 4.98 -2.70
CA LEU A 161 17.87 3.94 -1.79
C LEU A 161 18.45 4.11 -0.38
N GLU A 162 19.73 4.47 -0.26
CA GLU A 162 20.35 4.77 1.03
C GLU A 162 19.69 5.99 1.71
N LEU A 163 19.45 7.06 0.94
CA LEU A 163 18.74 8.23 1.43
C LEU A 163 17.33 7.88 1.93
N TYR A 164 16.59 7.06 1.17
CA TYR A 164 15.28 6.58 1.57
C TYR A 164 15.34 5.79 2.90
N SER A 165 16.32 4.90 3.06
CA SER A 165 16.53 4.15 4.32
C SER A 165 16.73 5.08 5.51
N ARG A 166 17.62 6.08 5.36
CA ARG A 166 17.90 7.06 6.42
C ARG A 166 16.67 7.91 6.75
N LEU A 167 15.88 8.29 5.76
CA LEU A 167 14.63 9.01 5.97
C LEU A 167 13.63 8.18 6.78
N VAL A 168 13.48 6.90 6.46
CA VAL A 168 12.63 5.98 7.23
C VAL A 168 13.12 5.88 8.68
N GLU A 169 14.42 5.67 8.90
CA GLU A 169 14.99 5.61 10.25
C GLU A 169 14.73 6.87 11.08
N GLU A 170 14.94 8.06 10.51
CA GLU A 170 14.68 9.33 11.22
C GLU A 170 13.19 9.54 11.48
N THR A 171 12.32 9.24 10.51
CA THR A 171 10.86 9.39 10.70
C THR A 171 10.32 8.43 11.76
N MET A 172 10.88 7.22 11.89
CA MET A 172 10.49 6.26 12.92
C MET A 172 10.87 6.73 14.33
N LYS A 173 11.97 7.49 14.52
CA LYS A 173 12.34 8.05 15.83
C LYS A 173 11.35 9.08 16.36
N HIS A 174 10.57 9.71 15.48
CA HIS A 174 9.67 10.81 15.83
C HIS A 174 8.18 10.42 15.78
N ASN A 175 7.84 9.24 15.27
CA ASN A 175 6.45 8.80 15.07
C ASN A 175 6.12 7.42 15.71
N MET A 176 7.05 6.85 16.49
CA MET A 176 6.83 5.73 17.40
C MET A 176 6.95 6.17 18.86
#